data_AF-G3PBK5-F1
#
_entry.id   AF-G3PBK5-F1
#
_cell.length_a   1.000
_cell.length_b   1.000
_cell.length_c   1.000
_cell.angle_alpha   90.00
_cell.angle_beta   90.00
_cell.angle_gamma   90.00
#
_symmetry.space_group_name_H-M   'P 1'
#
loop_
_entity.id
_entity.type
_entity.pdbx_description
1 polymer ?
#
loop_
_entity_poly.entity_id
_entity_poly.type
_entity_poly.pdbx_seq_one_letter_code
_entity_poly.pdbx_strand_id
1 'polypeptide(L)'
;SVLRDRSHIDETLRLATEEKAGDYAAALERLRKIYHTSIRPMEQAYKYNELRQHEISAYPGRTLGDSSTDGEITSKPMVLFLGPWSVGKSSMINYLLGMNDSPYQLYTGAEPTTSEFTVIMHGEKIRSVEGIVMAADSSRSFSPLEKFGQTFLEKLIGIEMPHKLLERVTFVDTPGIIENRKQQERGYPFNDVCQWFIDRADLIFVVFDPTKLDVGLELEMLFRQLKGRESQIRIILNKADNLATQDLMRVYGALFWSLAPLINVTEPPRVYVSSFWPYDYAPDTSRELFKREEISLLEDLNQVIENRMENKIAFIRQHGIRVRIHGLLVDRYVQTFKEKMSYFSDPELVFKEIVDDPDKFYIFKSILAKTNVSKFDLPNRDAYRDFFGVNPITNFKPLTAQCSYMGGCLLEKIERAITNELPALLSSINSGKQPGLSSCEATGCGEKPKNRYRK
;
A
#
# COMPACT_ATOMS: atom_id res chain seq x y z
N SER A 1 -35.56 -13.10 -9.49
CA SER A 1 -34.82 -13.44 -8.25
C SER A 1 -35.04 -12.33 -7.25
N VAL A 2 -35.10 -12.64 -5.96
CA VAL A 2 -35.23 -11.63 -4.89
C VAL A 2 -33.84 -11.05 -4.63
N LEU A 3 -33.72 -9.72 -4.61
CA LEU A 3 -32.49 -9.01 -4.27
C LEU A 3 -32.36 -8.88 -2.75
N ARG A 4 -31.16 -9.04 -2.21
CA ARG A 4 -30.86 -8.82 -0.78
C ARG A 4 -30.89 -7.33 -0.46
N ASP A 5 -31.36 -7.01 0.74
CA ASP A 5 -31.22 -5.67 1.29
C ASP A 5 -29.74 -5.31 1.45
N ARG A 6 -29.40 -4.08 1.09
CA ARG A 6 -28.04 -3.51 1.10
C ARG A 6 -27.90 -2.35 2.09
N SER A 7 -28.94 -2.03 2.85
CA SER A 7 -28.94 -0.96 3.85
C SER A 7 -27.76 -1.05 4.83
N HIS A 8 -27.40 -2.28 5.26
CA HIS A 8 -26.27 -2.51 6.15
C HIS A 8 -24.92 -2.07 5.56
N ILE A 9 -24.76 -2.07 4.22
CA ILE A 9 -23.54 -1.60 3.56
C ILE A 9 -23.39 -0.09 3.78
N ASP A 10 -24.46 0.65 3.52
CA ASP A 10 -24.47 2.11 3.63
C ASP A 10 -24.29 2.54 5.09
N GLU A 11 -24.92 1.82 6.02
CA GLU A 11 -24.77 2.02 7.47
C GLU A 11 -23.35 1.72 7.96
N THR A 12 -22.80 0.54 7.61
CA THR A 12 -21.47 0.11 8.09
C THR A 12 -20.36 0.99 7.54
N LEU A 13 -20.46 1.38 6.26
CA LEU A 13 -19.49 2.26 5.60
C LEU A 13 -19.75 3.76 5.86
N ARG A 14 -20.80 4.07 6.64
CA ARG A 14 -21.18 5.43 7.03
C ARG A 14 -21.31 6.39 5.84
N LEU A 15 -21.96 5.93 4.76
CA LEU A 15 -22.04 6.70 3.52
C LEU A 15 -22.93 7.95 3.63
N ALA A 16 -23.81 8.00 4.63
CA ALA A 16 -24.72 9.11 4.90
C ALA A 16 -24.11 10.22 5.77
N THR A 17 -23.01 9.97 6.50
CA THR A 17 -22.34 11.01 7.28
C THR A 17 -21.47 11.86 6.38
N GLU A 18 -21.76 13.15 6.31
CA GLU A 18 -20.81 14.14 5.81
C GLU A 18 -19.62 14.18 6.78
N GLU A 19 -18.53 13.48 6.44
CA GLU A 19 -17.24 13.81 7.05
C GLU A 19 -17.01 15.31 6.87
N LYS A 20 -16.46 16.01 7.87
CA LYS A 20 -15.98 17.38 7.71
C LYS A 20 -14.83 17.37 6.70
N ALA A 21 -15.14 17.37 5.41
CA ALA A 21 -14.18 17.30 4.31
C ALA A 21 -13.11 18.40 4.43
N GLY A 22 -13.46 19.54 5.03
CA GLY A 22 -12.55 20.64 5.36
C GLY A 22 -11.43 20.26 6.33
N ASP A 23 -11.69 19.44 7.37
CA ASP A 23 -10.68 19.05 8.35
C ASP A 23 -9.66 18.09 7.73
N TYR A 24 -10.13 17.16 6.88
CA TYR A 24 -9.26 16.24 6.14
C TYR A 24 -8.38 16.98 5.13
N ALA A 25 -8.97 17.86 4.31
CA ALA A 25 -8.24 18.64 3.32
C ALA A 25 -7.17 19.54 3.97
N ALA A 26 -7.50 20.19 5.10
CA ALA A 26 -6.55 21.00 5.84
C ALA A 26 -5.40 20.17 6.44
N ALA A 27 -5.70 19.00 6.99
CA ALA A 27 -4.69 18.08 7.51
C ALA A 27 -3.77 17.55 6.40
N LEU A 28 -4.33 17.24 5.23
CA LEU A 28 -3.58 16.80 4.06
C LEU A 28 -2.65 17.90 3.52
N GLU A 29 -3.12 19.14 3.44
CA GLU A 29 -2.30 20.27 3.00
C GLU A 29 -1.16 20.56 4.00
N ARG A 30 -1.45 20.45 5.31
CA ARG A 30 -0.40 20.55 6.34
C ARG A 30 0.63 19.44 6.23
N LEU A 31 0.21 18.21 5.96
CA LEU A 31 1.10 17.07 5.74
C LEU A 31 1.99 17.28 4.50
N ARG A 32 1.40 17.75 3.39
CA ARG A 32 2.12 18.12 2.17
C ARG A 32 3.16 19.20 2.43
N LYS A 33 2.79 20.25 3.18
CA LYS A 33 3.71 21.31 3.58
C LYS A 33 4.90 20.75 4.36
N ILE A 34 4.67 19.92 5.39
CA ILE A 34 5.75 19.30 6.19
C ILE A 34 6.71 18.51 5.30
N TYR A 35 6.18 17.72 4.36
CA TYR A 35 7.01 16.96 3.42
C TYR A 35 7.92 17.88 2.58
N HIS A 36 7.35 18.88 1.91
CA HIS A 36 8.13 19.77 1.03
C HIS A 36 9.10 20.68 1.77
N THR A 37 8.78 21.11 2.99
CA THR A 37 9.64 22.05 3.73
C THR A 37 10.74 21.35 4.53
N SER A 38 10.49 20.13 5.00
CA SER A 38 11.32 19.49 6.02
C SER A 38 11.95 18.18 5.57
N ILE A 39 11.32 17.41 4.66
CA ILE A 39 11.82 16.10 4.23
C ILE A 39 12.46 16.17 2.84
N ARG A 40 11.72 16.68 1.84
CA ARG A 40 12.15 16.78 0.44
C ARG A 40 13.52 17.47 0.24
N PRO A 41 13.87 18.57 0.95
CA PRO A 41 15.17 19.20 0.77
C PRO A 41 16.34 18.28 1.13
N MET A 42 16.17 17.42 2.14
CA MET A 42 17.18 16.43 2.55
C MET A 42 17.29 15.31 1.51
N GLU A 43 16.16 14.87 0.95
CA GLU A 43 16.12 13.86 -0.13
C GLU A 43 16.91 14.32 -1.36
N GLN A 44 16.72 15.57 -1.77
CA GLN A 44 17.38 16.16 -2.93
C GLN A 44 18.86 16.41 -2.67
N ALA A 45 19.20 16.95 -1.50
CA ALA A 45 20.59 17.26 -1.13
C ALA A 45 21.48 16.01 -1.08
N TYR A 46 20.92 14.87 -0.69
CA TYR A 46 21.65 13.59 -0.57
C TYR A 46 21.23 12.54 -1.60
N LYS A 47 20.37 12.88 -2.57
CA LYS A 47 19.94 11.99 -3.66
C LYS A 47 19.35 10.65 -3.18
N TYR A 48 18.52 10.69 -2.14
CA TYR A 48 17.91 9.48 -1.54
C TYR A 48 17.18 8.60 -2.57
N ASN A 49 16.54 9.23 -3.57
CA ASN A 49 15.84 8.53 -4.65
C ASN A 49 16.75 7.61 -5.49
N GLU A 50 18.05 7.91 -5.58
CA GLU A 50 19.03 7.13 -6.36
C GLU A 50 19.56 5.94 -5.56
N LEU A 51 19.71 6.06 -4.23
CA LEU A 51 20.00 4.91 -3.37
C LEU A 51 18.89 3.87 -3.50
N ARG A 52 17.64 4.33 -3.50
CA ARG A 52 16.45 3.47 -3.56
C ARG A 52 16.39 2.60 -4.83
N GLN A 53 16.82 3.10 -5.97
CA GLN A 53 16.81 2.32 -7.22
C GLN A 53 17.64 1.04 -7.11
N HIS A 54 18.63 1.04 -6.22
CA HIS A 54 19.54 -0.08 -5.97
C HIS A 54 19.08 -0.96 -4.77
N GLU A 55 18.08 -0.51 -3.99
CA GLU A 55 17.53 -1.21 -2.81
C GLU A 55 16.18 -1.92 -3.04
N ILE A 56 15.70 -2.03 -4.28
CA ILE A 56 14.37 -2.62 -4.61
C ILE A 56 14.20 -4.05 -4.00
N SER A 57 15.29 -4.74 -3.67
CA SER A 57 15.27 -6.05 -3.00
C SER A 57 15.24 -6.02 -1.46
N ALA A 58 15.59 -4.92 -0.79
CA ALA A 58 15.82 -4.87 0.66
C ALA A 58 14.61 -4.38 1.47
N TYR A 59 13.72 -3.59 0.88
CA TYR A 59 12.49 -3.12 1.51
C TYR A 59 11.30 -3.19 0.54
N PRO A 60 10.55 -4.30 0.50
CA PRO A 60 9.26 -4.34 -0.20
C PRO A 60 8.32 -3.31 0.46
N GLY A 61 7.90 -2.29 -0.29
CA GLY A 61 7.34 -1.09 0.33
C GLY A 61 6.71 -0.06 -0.63
N ARG A 62 5.66 0.63 -0.17
CA ARG A 62 5.17 1.88 -0.77
C ARG A 62 6.31 2.91 -0.78
N THR A 63 6.51 3.67 -1.86
CA THR A 63 7.69 4.55 -2.00
C THR A 63 7.38 5.87 -2.68
N LEU A 64 7.77 6.98 -2.04
CA LEU A 64 7.61 8.36 -2.51
C LEU A 64 8.71 8.74 -3.52
N GLY A 65 8.38 8.79 -4.82
CA GLY A 65 9.30 9.20 -5.91
C GLY A 65 9.19 10.67 -6.33
N ASP A 66 10.23 11.22 -6.97
CA ASP A 66 10.37 12.66 -7.29
C ASP A 66 9.31 13.19 -8.28
N SER A 67 8.79 12.36 -9.20
CA SER A 67 7.81 12.78 -10.21
C SER A 67 6.33 12.60 -9.81
N SER A 68 6.03 11.91 -8.71
CA SER A 68 4.66 11.54 -8.31
C SER A 68 4.37 11.70 -6.82
N THR A 69 5.22 12.40 -6.09
CA THR A 69 5.18 12.51 -4.61
C THR A 69 3.93 13.22 -4.13
N ASP A 70 3.52 14.29 -4.82
CA ASP A 70 2.28 14.99 -4.49
C ASP A 70 1.06 14.10 -4.72
N GLY A 71 0.97 13.42 -5.86
CA GLY A 71 -0.12 12.48 -6.15
C GLY A 71 -0.20 11.32 -5.15
N GLU A 72 0.93 10.87 -4.61
CA GLU A 72 0.98 9.79 -3.61
C GLU A 72 0.58 10.26 -2.20
N ILE A 73 0.93 11.50 -1.85
CA ILE A 73 0.50 12.13 -0.60
C ILE A 73 -1.02 12.39 -0.65
N THR A 74 -1.54 12.87 -1.78
CA THR A 74 -2.97 13.19 -1.95
C THR A 74 -3.84 11.98 -2.32
N SER A 75 -3.24 10.84 -2.66
CA SER A 75 -3.98 9.64 -3.07
C SER A 75 -4.99 9.20 -2.01
N LYS A 76 -6.15 8.71 -2.44
CA LYS A 76 -7.06 7.98 -1.54
C LYS A 76 -6.47 6.63 -1.16
N PRO A 77 -6.92 6.01 -0.05
CA PRO A 77 -6.58 4.64 0.25
C PRO A 77 -6.99 3.71 -0.90
N MET A 78 -6.12 2.76 -1.24
CA MET A 78 -6.33 1.82 -2.34
C MET A 78 -6.71 0.44 -1.80
N VAL A 79 -7.81 -0.10 -2.32
CA VAL A 79 -8.25 -1.47 -2.02
C VAL A 79 -8.06 -2.33 -3.28
N LEU A 80 -7.19 -3.32 -3.18
CA LEU A 80 -6.77 -4.18 -4.27
C LEU A 80 -7.48 -5.54 -4.20
N PHE A 81 -8.11 -5.97 -5.29
CA PHE A 81 -8.73 -7.29 -5.41
C PHE A 81 -7.81 -8.23 -6.17
N LEU A 82 -7.36 -9.31 -5.50
CA LEU A 82 -6.52 -10.36 -6.06
C LEU A 82 -7.23 -11.70 -5.99
N GLY A 83 -6.86 -12.60 -6.90
CA GLY A 83 -7.32 -13.99 -6.86
C GLY A 83 -7.48 -14.62 -8.23
N PRO A 84 -7.70 -15.94 -8.28
CA PRO A 84 -7.86 -16.69 -9.52
C PRO A 84 -8.97 -16.15 -10.43
N TRP A 85 -8.95 -16.59 -11.67
CA TRP A 85 -10.03 -16.28 -12.59
C TRP A 85 -11.38 -16.85 -12.11
N SER A 86 -12.48 -16.14 -12.41
CA SER A 86 -13.85 -16.56 -12.10
C SER A 86 -14.22 -16.65 -10.60
N VAL A 87 -13.42 -16.11 -9.66
CA VAL A 87 -13.73 -16.12 -8.21
C VAL A 87 -14.71 -15.01 -7.74
N GLY A 88 -15.04 -14.05 -8.61
CA GLY A 88 -16.05 -13.01 -8.33
C GLY A 88 -15.51 -11.66 -7.84
N LYS A 89 -14.26 -11.29 -8.18
CA LYS A 89 -13.66 -9.97 -7.86
C LYS A 89 -14.50 -8.79 -8.39
N SER A 90 -14.73 -8.76 -9.70
CA SER A 90 -15.53 -7.71 -10.36
C SER A 90 -16.98 -7.69 -9.86
N SER A 91 -17.57 -8.87 -9.62
CA SER A 91 -18.92 -9.00 -9.04
C SER A 91 -19.02 -8.40 -7.65
N MET A 92 -17.99 -8.60 -6.82
CA MET A 92 -17.93 -8.03 -5.47
C MET A 92 -17.80 -6.50 -5.52
N ILE A 93 -17.03 -5.95 -6.45
CA ILE A 93 -16.96 -4.49 -6.65
C ILE A 93 -18.32 -3.94 -7.10
N ASN A 94 -18.98 -4.59 -8.05
CA ASN A 94 -20.35 -4.23 -8.47
C ASN A 94 -21.31 -4.26 -7.29
N TYR A 95 -21.20 -5.26 -6.41
CA TYR A 95 -22.01 -5.40 -5.21
C TYR A 95 -21.77 -4.30 -4.17
N LEU A 96 -20.51 -3.96 -3.89
CA LEU A 96 -20.15 -2.88 -2.97
C LEU A 96 -20.61 -1.51 -3.48
N LEU A 97 -20.45 -1.23 -4.78
CA LEU A 97 -20.80 0.04 -5.41
C LEU A 97 -22.26 0.12 -5.88
N GLY A 98 -23.02 -0.97 -5.76
CA GLY A 98 -24.41 -1.01 -6.20
C GLY A 98 -24.61 -0.84 -7.70
N MET A 99 -23.63 -1.29 -8.49
CA MET A 99 -23.64 -1.18 -9.94
C MET A 99 -24.37 -2.33 -10.63
N ASN A 100 -24.95 -3.27 -9.89
CA ASN A 100 -25.68 -4.39 -10.48
C ASN A 100 -26.83 -3.88 -11.36
N ASP A 101 -26.99 -4.47 -12.55
CA ASP A 101 -27.98 -4.07 -13.55
C ASP A 101 -27.85 -2.64 -14.09
N SER A 102 -26.74 -1.96 -13.78
CA SER A 102 -26.35 -0.68 -14.36
C SER A 102 -25.64 -0.90 -15.69
N PRO A 103 -25.80 -0.01 -16.70
CA PRO A 103 -25.02 -0.05 -17.93
C PRO A 103 -23.51 0.11 -17.69
N TYR A 104 -23.11 0.56 -16.50
CA TYR A 104 -21.73 0.77 -16.09
C TYR A 104 -21.18 -0.35 -15.18
N GLN A 105 -21.91 -1.45 -15.03
CA GLN A 105 -21.43 -2.61 -14.29
C GLN A 105 -20.11 -3.12 -14.88
N LEU A 106 -19.17 -3.50 -14.02
CA LEU A 106 -17.99 -4.22 -14.48
C LEU A 106 -18.45 -5.51 -15.14
N TYR A 107 -17.82 -5.86 -16.26
CA TYR A 107 -18.16 -7.07 -16.98
C TYR A 107 -17.91 -8.30 -16.11
N THR A 108 -18.95 -9.10 -15.90
CA THR A 108 -18.91 -10.35 -15.15
C THR A 108 -19.35 -11.49 -16.06
N GLY A 109 -18.40 -12.25 -16.62
CA GLY A 109 -18.67 -13.36 -17.53
C GLY A 109 -17.90 -14.62 -17.18
N ALA A 110 -18.38 -15.75 -17.73
CA ALA A 110 -17.77 -17.07 -17.59
C ALA A 110 -16.60 -17.34 -18.55
N GLU A 111 -16.21 -16.35 -19.37
CA GLU A 111 -14.99 -16.40 -20.19
C GLU A 111 -13.84 -15.63 -19.50
N PRO A 112 -12.55 -15.92 -19.80
CA PRO A 112 -11.40 -15.16 -19.32
C PRO A 112 -11.37 -13.72 -19.83
N THR A 113 -12.31 -12.90 -19.36
CA THR A 113 -12.61 -11.60 -19.99
C THR A 113 -11.88 -10.43 -19.35
N THR A 114 -11.54 -10.50 -18.06
CA THR A 114 -10.76 -9.45 -17.40
C THR A 114 -9.28 -9.63 -17.74
N SER A 115 -8.88 -9.15 -18.91
CA SER A 115 -7.48 -9.06 -19.32
C SER A 115 -6.80 -7.79 -18.81
N GLU A 116 -7.59 -6.86 -18.27
CA GLU A 116 -7.20 -5.49 -17.92
C GLU A 116 -7.17 -5.25 -16.42
N PHE A 117 -6.29 -4.36 -15.98
CA PHE A 117 -6.34 -3.77 -14.66
C PHE A 117 -7.37 -2.64 -14.69
N THR A 118 -8.39 -2.72 -13.84
CA THR A 118 -9.44 -1.69 -13.77
C THR A 118 -9.32 -0.92 -12.47
N VAL A 119 -9.12 0.39 -12.56
CA VAL A 119 -9.07 1.32 -11.42
C VAL A 119 -10.38 2.07 -11.35
N ILE A 120 -11.17 1.80 -10.32
CA ILE A 120 -12.45 2.47 -10.07
C ILE A 120 -12.24 3.59 -9.06
N MET A 121 -12.51 4.82 -9.49
CA MET A 121 -12.25 6.03 -8.72
C MET A 121 -13.41 7.02 -8.83
N HIS A 122 -13.43 8.00 -7.92
CA HIS A 122 -14.44 9.04 -7.95
C HIS A 122 -14.22 10.00 -9.11
N GLY A 123 -15.29 10.38 -9.78
CA GLY A 123 -15.34 11.52 -10.68
C GLY A 123 -16.74 12.13 -10.70
N GLU A 124 -16.86 13.37 -11.15
CA GLU A 124 -18.15 14.07 -11.22
C GLU A 124 -19.12 13.42 -12.21
N LYS A 125 -18.58 12.76 -13.23
CA LYS A 125 -19.32 12.10 -14.31
C LYS A 125 -18.77 10.72 -14.55
N ILE A 126 -19.65 9.84 -15.04
CA ILE A 126 -19.25 8.49 -15.42
C ILE A 126 -18.45 8.56 -16.71
N ARG A 127 -17.19 8.13 -16.68
CA ARG A 127 -16.33 8.03 -17.88
C ARG A 127 -15.26 6.97 -17.72
N SER A 128 -14.86 6.41 -18.85
CA SER A 128 -13.65 5.58 -18.95
C SER A 128 -12.45 6.47 -19.27
N VAL A 129 -11.31 6.18 -18.66
CA VAL A 129 -10.04 6.86 -18.85
C VAL A 129 -9.00 5.81 -19.24
N GLU A 130 -8.31 6.04 -20.35
CA GLU A 130 -7.25 5.13 -20.81
C GLU A 130 -6.04 5.20 -19.88
N GLY A 131 -5.33 4.08 -19.72
CA GLY A 131 -4.17 3.98 -18.83
C GLY A 131 -3.07 4.97 -19.15
N ILE A 132 -2.86 5.30 -20.42
CA ILE A 132 -1.88 6.32 -20.84
C ILE A 132 -2.24 7.72 -20.33
N VAL A 133 -3.53 8.07 -20.36
CA VAL A 133 -4.03 9.35 -19.83
C VAL A 133 -3.94 9.36 -18.31
N MET A 134 -4.25 8.23 -17.66
CA MET A 134 -4.10 8.12 -16.21
C MET A 134 -2.65 8.28 -15.74
N ALA A 135 -1.69 7.76 -16.51
CA ALA A 135 -0.29 7.83 -16.17
C ALA A 135 0.30 9.24 -16.41
N ALA A 136 -0.15 9.91 -17.47
CA ALA A 136 0.25 11.29 -17.76
C ALA A 136 -0.25 12.32 -16.72
N ASP A 137 -1.31 12.01 -15.96
CA ASP A 137 -1.86 12.90 -14.94
C ASP A 137 -1.05 12.86 -13.63
N SER A 138 -0.17 13.86 -13.45
CA SER A 138 0.68 14.00 -12.27
C SER A 138 -0.07 14.32 -10.98
N SER A 139 -1.36 14.70 -11.07
CA SER A 139 -2.22 14.84 -9.88
C SER A 139 -2.59 13.50 -9.26
N ARG A 140 -2.43 12.39 -10.02
CA ARG A 140 -2.70 11.02 -9.59
C ARG A 140 -1.42 10.28 -9.24
N SER A 141 -1.58 9.17 -8.52
CA SER A 141 -0.46 8.31 -8.12
C SER A 141 -0.06 7.28 -9.19
N PHE A 142 -0.52 7.42 -10.45
CA PHE A 142 -0.37 6.39 -11.50
C PHE A 142 0.77 6.66 -12.49
N SER A 143 1.40 7.84 -12.50
CA SER A 143 2.53 8.14 -13.39
C SER A 143 3.68 7.13 -13.34
N PRO A 144 4.04 6.55 -12.18
CA PRO A 144 5.08 5.51 -12.15
C PRO A 144 4.76 4.23 -12.93
N LEU A 145 3.52 4.04 -13.41
CA LEU A 145 3.14 2.92 -14.26
C LEU A 145 3.69 3.02 -15.69
N GLU A 146 4.10 4.22 -16.14
CA GLU A 146 4.71 4.41 -17.48
C GLU A 146 5.94 3.52 -17.68
N LYS A 147 6.65 3.18 -16.60
CA LYS A 147 7.84 2.31 -16.64
C LYS A 147 7.55 0.89 -17.18
N PHE A 148 6.29 0.46 -17.15
CA PHE A 148 5.87 -0.86 -17.65
C PHE A 148 5.60 -0.86 -19.16
N GLY A 149 5.68 0.31 -19.80
CA GLY A 149 5.56 0.46 -21.25
C GLY A 149 4.13 0.58 -21.76
N GLN A 150 4.03 0.93 -23.04
CA GLN A 150 2.75 1.21 -23.71
C GLN A 150 1.81 -0.01 -23.72
N THR A 151 2.35 -1.21 -23.95
CA THR A 151 1.56 -2.45 -23.98
C THR A 151 0.79 -2.69 -22.68
N PHE A 152 1.37 -2.31 -21.53
CA PHE A 152 0.67 -2.37 -20.26
C PHE A 152 -0.38 -1.26 -20.13
N LEU A 153 -0.07 -0.03 -20.53
CA LEU A 153 -0.98 1.10 -20.41
C LEU A 153 -2.26 0.91 -21.25
N GLU A 154 -2.18 0.18 -22.36
CA GLU A 154 -3.34 -0.27 -23.15
C GLU A 154 -4.22 -1.30 -22.40
N LYS A 155 -3.66 -1.98 -21.39
CA LYS A 155 -4.33 -2.94 -20.52
C LYS A 155 -4.69 -2.37 -19.15
N LEU A 156 -4.55 -1.07 -18.96
CA LEU A 156 -4.95 -0.35 -17.77
C LEU A 156 -6.13 0.57 -18.11
N ILE A 157 -7.22 0.44 -17.37
CA ILE A 157 -8.44 1.23 -17.57
C ILE A 157 -8.83 1.89 -16.25
N GLY A 158 -9.11 3.18 -16.33
CA GLY A 158 -9.75 3.94 -15.26
C GLY A 158 -11.25 4.04 -15.50
N ILE A 159 -12.04 3.86 -14.45
CA ILE A 159 -13.47 4.16 -14.44
C ILE A 159 -13.70 5.22 -13.37
N GLU A 160 -14.12 6.39 -13.82
CA GLU A 160 -14.55 7.48 -12.95
C GLU A 160 -16.07 7.46 -12.83
N MET A 161 -16.59 7.59 -11.61
CA MET A 161 -18.04 7.73 -11.39
C MET A 161 -18.36 8.47 -10.08
N PRO A 162 -19.52 9.15 -10.01
CA PRO A 162 -19.96 9.80 -8.79
C PRO A 162 -20.51 8.74 -7.82
N HIS A 163 -19.76 8.47 -6.75
CA HIS A 163 -20.17 7.56 -5.69
C HIS A 163 -19.57 7.97 -4.34
N LYS A 164 -20.38 7.94 -3.27
CA LYS A 164 -19.97 8.36 -1.92
C LYS A 164 -18.81 7.56 -1.35
N LEU A 165 -18.82 6.24 -1.54
CA LEU A 165 -17.67 5.41 -1.15
C LEU A 165 -16.39 5.81 -1.89
N LEU A 166 -16.48 6.09 -3.21
CA LEU A 166 -15.31 6.44 -4.02
C LEU A 166 -14.75 7.83 -3.68
N GLU A 167 -15.53 8.73 -3.05
CA GLU A 167 -15.01 9.97 -2.47
C GLU A 167 -13.92 9.68 -1.44
N ARG A 168 -13.96 8.51 -0.79
CA ARG A 168 -13.10 8.11 0.32
C ARG A 168 -12.08 7.01 -0.01
N VAL A 169 -12.30 6.20 -1.04
CA VAL A 169 -11.46 5.03 -1.41
C VAL A 169 -11.33 4.86 -2.93
N THR A 170 -10.26 4.20 -3.38
CA THR A 170 -10.09 3.75 -4.77
C THR A 170 -10.06 2.23 -4.81
N PHE A 171 -10.83 1.60 -5.71
CA PHE A 171 -10.81 0.16 -5.92
C PHE A 171 -9.96 -0.20 -7.13
N VAL A 172 -9.24 -1.31 -7.04
CA VAL A 172 -8.47 -1.88 -8.16
C VAL A 172 -8.89 -3.32 -8.36
N ASP A 173 -9.51 -3.61 -9.51
CA ASP A 173 -9.76 -4.97 -9.98
C ASP A 173 -8.58 -5.44 -10.82
N THR A 174 -7.97 -6.56 -10.44
CA THR A 174 -6.87 -7.14 -11.23
C THR A 174 -7.39 -8.24 -12.16
N PRO A 175 -6.69 -8.48 -13.28
CA PRO A 175 -6.93 -9.67 -14.09
C PRO A 175 -6.93 -10.94 -13.25
N GLY A 176 -7.80 -11.90 -13.59
CA GLY A 176 -7.78 -13.22 -12.97
C GLY A 176 -6.45 -13.93 -13.20
N ILE A 177 -5.92 -14.54 -12.14
CA ILE A 177 -4.74 -15.41 -12.24
C ILE A 177 -5.16 -16.70 -12.95
N ILE A 178 -4.39 -17.07 -13.98
CA ILE A 178 -4.62 -18.26 -14.82
C ILE A 178 -3.33 -19.09 -14.77
N GLU A 179 -3.44 -20.36 -14.44
CA GLU A 179 -2.29 -21.26 -14.27
C GLU A 179 -1.69 -21.78 -15.59
N ASN A 180 -2.44 -21.67 -16.69
CA ASN A 180 -2.03 -22.20 -17.99
C ASN A 180 -1.08 -21.27 -18.77
N ARG A 181 0.21 -21.65 -18.83
CA ARG A 181 1.30 -20.88 -19.47
C ARG A 181 1.08 -20.44 -20.93
N LYS A 182 0.34 -21.20 -21.75
CA LYS A 182 0.07 -20.81 -23.15
C LYS A 182 -0.92 -19.64 -23.28
N GLN A 183 -1.69 -19.35 -22.24
CA GLN A 183 -2.62 -18.21 -22.16
C GLN A 183 -2.01 -17.03 -21.37
N GLN A 184 -0.74 -17.11 -20.96
CA GLN A 184 -0.07 -16.15 -20.08
C GLN A 184 0.76 -15.08 -20.81
N GLU A 185 0.95 -15.15 -22.13
CA GLU A 185 1.64 -14.08 -22.86
C GLU A 185 0.76 -12.82 -22.91
N ARG A 186 0.78 -12.06 -21.82
CA ARG A 186 0.03 -10.81 -21.65
C ARG A 186 0.70 -9.61 -22.34
N GLY A 187 1.94 -9.76 -22.79
CA GLY A 187 2.72 -8.71 -23.45
C GLY A 187 3.32 -7.66 -22.50
N TYR A 188 3.23 -7.88 -21.18
CA TYR A 188 3.80 -7.00 -20.15
C TYR A 188 4.22 -7.79 -18.90
N PRO A 189 5.11 -7.25 -18.03
CA PRO A 189 5.56 -7.94 -16.83
C PRO A 189 4.47 -7.96 -15.74
N PHE A 190 3.53 -8.90 -15.83
CA PHE A 190 2.37 -9.01 -14.94
C PHE A 190 2.75 -9.01 -13.45
N ASN A 191 3.76 -9.79 -13.07
CA ASN A 191 4.20 -9.90 -11.68
C ASN A 191 4.72 -8.56 -11.13
N ASP A 192 5.48 -7.79 -11.92
CA ASP A 192 6.02 -6.51 -11.47
C ASP A 192 4.92 -5.44 -11.35
N VAL A 193 3.92 -5.49 -12.25
CA VAL A 193 2.73 -4.65 -12.16
C VAL A 193 1.92 -4.99 -10.92
N CYS A 194 1.66 -6.28 -10.66
CA CYS A 194 0.98 -6.73 -9.44
C CYS A 194 1.72 -6.27 -8.19
N GLN A 195 3.05 -6.42 -8.16
CA GLN A 195 3.88 -5.92 -7.06
C GLN A 195 3.69 -4.42 -6.87
N TRP A 196 3.63 -3.62 -7.95
CA TRP A 196 3.43 -2.18 -7.85
C TRP A 196 2.10 -1.80 -7.17
N PHE A 197 1.02 -2.51 -7.49
CA PHE A 197 -0.29 -2.32 -6.87
C PHE A 197 -0.31 -2.82 -5.42
N ILE A 198 0.23 -4.02 -5.17
CA ILE A 198 0.42 -4.57 -3.82
C ILE A 198 1.19 -3.59 -2.97
N ASP A 199 2.19 -2.93 -3.54
CA ASP A 199 3.05 -2.03 -2.80
C ASP A 199 2.32 -0.78 -2.30
N ARG A 200 1.27 -0.36 -3.03
CA ARG A 200 0.50 0.86 -2.80
C ARG A 200 -0.88 0.60 -2.20
N ALA A 201 -1.33 -0.65 -2.15
CA ALA A 201 -2.58 -1.03 -1.53
C ALA A 201 -2.54 -0.78 -0.02
N ASP A 202 -3.60 -0.20 0.51
CA ASP A 202 -3.82 -0.05 1.95
C ASP A 202 -4.59 -1.27 2.51
N LEU A 203 -5.37 -1.93 1.66
CA LEU A 203 -6.11 -3.16 1.94
C LEU A 203 -6.09 -4.07 0.72
N ILE A 204 -5.83 -5.37 0.93
CA ILE A 204 -5.73 -6.37 -0.12
C ILE A 204 -6.75 -7.47 0.13
N PHE A 205 -7.72 -7.58 -0.75
CA PHE A 205 -8.74 -8.62 -0.75
C PHE A 205 -8.27 -9.77 -1.63
N VAL A 206 -7.94 -10.90 -1.01
CA VAL A 206 -7.58 -12.13 -1.73
C VAL A 206 -8.80 -13.03 -1.77
N VAL A 207 -9.42 -13.12 -2.95
CA VAL A 207 -10.72 -13.77 -3.16
C VAL A 207 -10.52 -15.19 -3.68
N PHE A 208 -11.18 -16.14 -3.03
CA PHE A 208 -11.22 -17.55 -3.38
C PHE A 208 -12.64 -18.01 -3.67
N ASP A 209 -12.77 -18.97 -4.57
CA ASP A 209 -14.00 -19.72 -4.78
C ASP A 209 -13.80 -21.10 -4.13
N PRO A 210 -14.69 -21.53 -3.21
CA PRO A 210 -14.54 -22.77 -2.48
C PRO A 210 -14.57 -24.02 -3.38
N THR A 211 -15.09 -23.89 -4.60
CA THR A 211 -15.11 -24.97 -5.60
C THR A 211 -13.81 -25.04 -6.42
N LYS A 212 -12.94 -24.03 -6.31
CA LYS A 212 -11.70 -23.88 -7.10
C LYS A 212 -10.55 -23.43 -6.19
N LEU A 213 -10.19 -24.28 -5.22
CA LEU A 213 -9.14 -24.00 -4.23
C LEU A 213 -7.74 -24.49 -4.62
N ASP A 214 -7.54 -24.90 -5.87
CA ASP A 214 -6.22 -25.33 -6.31
C ASP A 214 -5.23 -24.16 -6.24
N VAL A 215 -4.18 -24.34 -5.44
CA VAL A 215 -3.10 -23.37 -5.30
C VAL A 215 -1.98 -23.76 -6.25
N GLY A 216 -2.09 -23.31 -7.50
CA GLY A 216 -1.01 -23.47 -8.47
C GLY A 216 0.12 -22.46 -8.30
N LEU A 217 1.12 -22.60 -9.17
CA LEU A 217 2.39 -21.85 -9.13
C LEU A 217 2.20 -20.33 -9.15
N GLU A 218 1.26 -19.82 -9.93
CA GLU A 218 1.04 -18.36 -10.05
C GLU A 218 0.44 -17.76 -8.78
N LEU A 219 -0.48 -18.48 -8.14
CA LEU A 219 -1.02 -18.06 -6.86
C LEU A 219 0.07 -18.12 -5.77
N GLU A 220 0.93 -19.14 -5.82
CA GLU A 220 2.12 -19.21 -4.96
C GLU A 220 3.03 -17.99 -5.13
N MET A 221 3.31 -17.59 -6.37
CA MET A 221 4.10 -16.40 -6.69
C MET A 221 3.43 -15.13 -6.15
N LEU A 222 2.11 -15.01 -6.27
CA LEU A 222 1.36 -13.89 -5.68
C LEU A 222 1.53 -13.84 -4.16
N PHE A 223 1.40 -14.96 -3.44
CA PHE A 223 1.59 -14.96 -1.99
C PHE A 223 3.03 -14.64 -1.58
N ARG A 224 4.02 -15.05 -2.38
CA ARG A 224 5.42 -14.63 -2.17
C ARG A 224 5.59 -13.12 -2.28
N GLN A 225 4.88 -12.46 -3.21
CA GLN A 225 4.84 -11.00 -3.36
C GLN A 225 4.13 -10.27 -2.21
N LEU A 226 3.17 -10.95 -1.58
CA LEU A 226 2.43 -10.45 -0.42
C LEU A 226 3.19 -10.58 0.91
N LYS A 227 4.35 -11.25 0.91
CA LYS A 227 5.18 -11.43 2.11
C LYS A 227 5.64 -10.08 2.69
N GLY A 228 5.48 -9.90 3.99
CA GLY A 228 5.75 -8.64 4.70
C GLY A 228 4.59 -7.65 4.70
N ARG A 229 3.44 -8.00 4.08
CA ARG A 229 2.23 -7.17 4.00
C ARG A 229 1.01 -7.86 4.60
N GLU A 230 1.24 -8.83 5.49
CA GLU A 230 0.19 -9.70 6.00
C GLU A 230 -0.89 -8.95 6.78
N SER A 231 -0.55 -7.82 7.41
CA SER A 231 -1.50 -6.93 8.08
C SER A 231 -2.54 -6.29 7.14
N GLN A 232 -2.22 -6.16 5.86
CA GLN A 232 -3.06 -5.55 4.83
C GLN A 232 -3.99 -6.57 4.16
N ILE A 233 -3.75 -7.87 4.34
CA ILE A 233 -4.46 -8.94 3.65
C ILE A 233 -5.76 -9.27 4.37
N ARG A 234 -6.85 -9.45 3.61
CA ARG A 234 -8.09 -10.10 4.04
C ARG A 234 -8.44 -11.18 3.04
N ILE A 235 -8.60 -12.41 3.54
CA ILE A 235 -8.91 -13.55 2.70
C ILE A 235 -10.43 -13.71 2.66
N ILE A 236 -10.99 -13.84 1.47
CA ILE A 236 -12.43 -13.94 1.27
C ILE A 236 -12.72 -15.26 0.57
N LEU A 237 -13.53 -16.11 1.19
CA LEU A 237 -14.10 -17.30 0.57
C LEU A 237 -15.49 -16.92 0.03
N ASN A 238 -15.51 -16.52 -1.24
CA ASN A 238 -16.71 -16.03 -1.93
C ASN A 238 -17.54 -17.21 -2.47
N LYS A 239 -18.83 -16.99 -2.74
CA LYS A 239 -19.76 -18.01 -3.27
C LYS A 239 -19.92 -19.24 -2.37
N ALA A 240 -19.76 -19.04 -1.06
CA ALA A 240 -19.85 -20.10 -0.07
C ALA A 240 -21.26 -20.71 0.05
N ASP A 241 -22.28 -20.05 -0.48
CA ASP A 241 -23.68 -20.51 -0.55
C ASP A 241 -23.89 -21.67 -1.53
N ASN A 242 -22.94 -21.92 -2.43
CA ASN A 242 -22.97 -23.08 -3.33
C ASN A 242 -22.59 -24.40 -2.63
N LEU A 243 -22.14 -24.36 -1.38
CA LEU A 243 -21.73 -25.53 -0.62
C LEU A 243 -22.60 -25.75 0.60
N ALA A 244 -22.78 -27.03 0.95
CA ALA A 244 -23.33 -27.40 2.24
C ALA A 244 -22.33 -27.03 3.36
N THR A 245 -22.85 -26.70 4.55
CA THR A 245 -22.05 -26.28 5.72
C THR A 245 -20.91 -27.25 6.07
N GLN A 246 -21.12 -28.56 5.90
CA GLN A 246 -20.09 -29.57 6.19
C GLN A 246 -18.91 -29.51 5.20
N ASP A 247 -19.20 -29.34 3.91
CA ASP A 247 -18.17 -29.24 2.87
C ASP A 247 -17.44 -27.89 2.95
N LEU A 248 -18.15 -26.83 3.34
CA LEU A 248 -17.55 -25.53 3.61
C LEU A 248 -16.45 -25.61 4.69
N MET A 249 -16.65 -26.38 5.76
CA MET A 249 -15.63 -26.58 6.80
C MET A 249 -14.40 -27.35 6.29
N ARG A 250 -14.61 -28.33 5.40
CA ARG A 250 -13.51 -29.09 4.77
C ARG A 250 -12.68 -28.20 3.85
N VAL A 251 -13.35 -27.43 3.01
CA VAL A 251 -12.77 -26.44 2.10
C VAL A 251 -12.00 -25.38 2.87
N TYR A 252 -12.57 -24.87 3.97
CA TYR A 252 -11.89 -23.92 4.86
C TYR A 252 -10.59 -24.50 5.42
N GLY A 253 -10.62 -25.74 5.91
CA GLY A 253 -9.41 -26.44 6.39
C GLY A 253 -8.37 -26.65 5.28
N ALA A 254 -8.80 -27.03 4.08
CA ALA A 254 -7.93 -27.21 2.92
C ALA A 254 -7.26 -25.89 2.49
N LEU A 255 -7.98 -24.77 2.52
CA LEU A 255 -7.43 -23.45 2.23
C LEU A 255 -6.25 -23.13 3.18
N PHE A 256 -6.42 -23.29 4.49
CA PHE A 256 -5.34 -23.06 5.44
C PHE A 256 -4.17 -24.01 5.25
N TRP A 257 -4.44 -25.28 4.94
CA TRP A 257 -3.38 -26.24 4.65
C TRP A 257 -2.52 -25.80 3.44
N SER A 258 -3.17 -25.34 2.37
CA SER A 258 -2.48 -24.86 1.17
C SER A 258 -1.78 -23.51 1.37
N LEU A 259 -2.31 -22.65 2.24
CA LEU A 259 -1.72 -21.33 2.53
C LEU A 259 -0.63 -21.37 3.60
N ALA A 260 -0.62 -22.37 4.49
CA ALA A 260 0.35 -22.50 5.57
C ALA A 260 1.83 -22.36 5.13
N PRO A 261 2.29 -22.96 4.01
CA PRO A 261 3.67 -22.77 3.56
C PRO A 261 3.94 -21.38 2.97
N LEU A 262 2.90 -20.62 2.62
CA LEU A 262 3.01 -19.36 1.87
C LEU A 262 2.93 -18.13 2.76
N ILE A 263 2.33 -18.25 3.93
CA ILE A 263 2.13 -17.13 4.85
C ILE A 263 3.05 -17.32 6.06
N ASN A 264 4.01 -16.39 6.22
CA ASN A 264 5.00 -16.46 7.29
C ASN A 264 4.50 -15.72 8.55
N VAL A 265 3.40 -16.19 9.12
CA VAL A 265 2.74 -15.58 10.29
C VAL A 265 2.57 -16.59 11.42
N THR A 266 2.67 -16.10 12.64
CA THR A 266 2.44 -16.91 13.85
C THR A 266 0.95 -17.16 14.11
N GLU A 267 0.07 -16.31 13.56
CA GLU A 267 -1.38 -16.44 13.70
C GLU A 267 -2.04 -16.46 12.32
N PRO A 268 -2.99 -17.39 12.07
CA PRO A 268 -3.65 -17.50 10.79
C PRO A 268 -4.42 -16.21 10.44
N PRO A 269 -4.38 -15.75 9.18
CA PRO A 269 -5.16 -14.59 8.76
C PRO A 269 -6.66 -14.85 8.87
N ARG A 270 -7.43 -13.79 9.11
CA ARG A 270 -8.90 -13.88 9.13
C ARG A 270 -9.43 -14.17 7.72
N VAL A 271 -10.32 -15.16 7.63
CA VAL A 271 -11.03 -15.54 6.41
C VAL A 271 -12.50 -15.20 6.57
N TYR A 272 -13.04 -14.40 5.65
CA TYR A 272 -14.45 -14.02 5.61
C TYR A 272 -15.19 -14.96 4.67
N VAL A 273 -16.29 -15.56 5.14
CA VAL A 273 -17.02 -16.58 4.40
C VAL A 273 -18.42 -16.07 4.10
N SER A 274 -18.69 -15.76 2.83
CA SER A 274 -20.00 -15.28 2.38
C SER A 274 -20.13 -15.35 0.84
N SER A 275 -21.21 -14.79 0.30
CA SER A 275 -21.44 -14.65 -1.14
C SER A 275 -21.71 -13.19 -1.48
N PHE A 276 -20.73 -12.53 -2.07
CA PHE A 276 -20.74 -11.07 -2.24
C PHE A 276 -21.39 -10.65 -3.57
N TRP A 277 -22.69 -10.91 -3.68
CA TRP A 277 -23.53 -10.62 -4.85
C TRP A 277 -24.96 -10.24 -4.43
N PRO A 278 -25.76 -9.57 -5.27
CA PRO A 278 -27.03 -9.00 -4.81
C PRO A 278 -28.17 -10.02 -4.65
N TYR A 279 -27.97 -11.26 -5.09
CA TYR A 279 -29.01 -12.29 -5.05
C TYR A 279 -29.13 -12.93 -3.67
N ASP A 280 -30.33 -13.41 -3.35
CA ASP A 280 -30.59 -14.14 -2.10
C ASP A 280 -29.75 -15.41 -2.02
N TYR A 281 -29.38 -15.79 -0.78
CA TYR A 281 -28.55 -16.97 -0.56
C TYR A 281 -29.30 -18.26 -0.90
N ALA A 282 -28.55 -19.33 -1.18
CA ALA A 282 -29.13 -20.65 -1.34
C ALA A 282 -29.93 -21.08 -0.08
N PRO A 283 -31.01 -21.88 -0.23
CA PRO A 283 -31.95 -22.18 0.86
C PRO A 283 -31.30 -22.75 2.13
N ASP A 284 -30.27 -23.58 1.99
CA ASP A 284 -29.59 -24.27 3.10
C ASP A 284 -28.43 -23.46 3.72
N THR A 285 -28.25 -22.20 3.27
CA THR A 285 -27.17 -21.33 3.74
C THR A 285 -27.52 -20.70 5.10
N SER A 286 -26.55 -20.67 6.01
CA SER A 286 -26.66 -19.91 7.26
C SER A 286 -26.62 -18.40 7.00
N ARG A 287 -27.80 -17.81 6.74
CA ARG A 287 -27.95 -16.38 6.40
C ARG A 287 -27.32 -15.45 7.43
N GLU A 288 -27.52 -15.77 8.71
CA GLU A 288 -27.01 -14.95 9.82
C GLU A 288 -25.49 -14.95 9.88
N LEU A 289 -24.85 -16.12 9.69
CA LEU A 289 -23.38 -16.22 9.66
C LEU A 289 -22.81 -15.38 8.51
N PHE A 290 -23.35 -15.56 7.30
CA PHE A 290 -22.84 -14.89 6.11
C PHE A 290 -23.04 -13.38 6.18
N LYS A 291 -24.17 -12.92 6.75
CA LYS A 291 -24.42 -11.50 7.00
C LYS A 291 -23.44 -10.92 8.02
N ARG A 292 -23.13 -11.64 9.11
CA ARG A 292 -22.15 -11.20 10.11
C ARG A 292 -20.73 -11.12 9.55
N GLU A 293 -20.33 -12.09 8.74
CA GLU A 293 -19.03 -12.08 8.07
C GLU A 293 -18.95 -10.94 7.03
N GLU A 294 -20.03 -10.68 6.30
CA GLU A 294 -20.12 -9.54 5.40
C GLU A 294 -19.97 -8.21 6.15
N ILE A 295 -20.70 -8.01 7.26
CA ILE A 295 -20.57 -6.83 8.12
C ILE A 295 -19.14 -6.70 8.64
N SER A 296 -18.54 -7.78 9.14
CA SER A 296 -17.17 -7.76 9.66
C SER A 296 -16.16 -7.33 8.59
N LEU A 297 -16.33 -7.75 7.33
CA LEU A 297 -15.47 -7.32 6.24
C LEU A 297 -15.62 -5.82 5.94
N LEU A 298 -16.86 -5.33 5.97
CA LEU A 298 -17.17 -3.91 5.74
C LEU A 298 -16.63 -3.02 6.87
N GLU A 299 -16.65 -3.51 8.12
CA GLU A 299 -16.03 -2.82 9.26
C GLU A 299 -14.52 -2.68 9.09
N ASP A 300 -13.83 -3.73 8.64
CA ASP A 300 -12.41 -3.68 8.33
C ASP A 300 -12.10 -2.71 7.19
N LEU A 301 -12.91 -2.69 6.12
CA LEU A 301 -12.81 -1.71 5.06
C LEU A 301 -13.00 -0.29 5.59
N ASN A 302 -14.04 -0.06 6.41
CA ASN A 302 -14.31 1.25 6.99
C ASN A 302 -13.15 1.69 7.91
N GLN A 303 -12.57 0.80 8.70
CA GLN A 303 -11.43 1.11 9.55
C GLN A 303 -10.23 1.62 8.75
N VAL A 304 -9.93 1.01 7.60
CA VAL A 304 -8.86 1.50 6.71
C VAL A 304 -9.17 2.89 6.18
N ILE A 305 -10.43 3.16 5.82
CA ILE A 305 -10.87 4.46 5.33
C ILE A 305 -10.77 5.53 6.44
N GLU A 306 -11.24 5.24 7.66
CA GLU A 306 -11.23 6.15 8.81
C GLU A 306 -9.81 6.45 9.33
N ASN A 307 -8.89 5.50 9.18
CA ASN A 307 -7.49 5.65 9.62
C ASN A 307 -6.57 6.13 8.50
N ARG A 308 -7.11 6.51 7.33
CA ARG A 308 -6.31 6.90 6.15
C ARG A 308 -5.30 8.02 6.41
N MET A 309 -5.64 9.01 7.25
CA MET A 309 -4.68 10.07 7.61
C MET A 309 -3.58 9.58 8.54
N GLU A 310 -3.94 8.75 9.52
CA GLU A 310 -2.99 8.19 10.48
C GLU A 310 -1.95 7.32 9.74
N ASN A 311 -2.43 6.48 8.82
CA ASN A 311 -1.61 5.65 7.97
C ASN A 311 -0.67 6.49 7.08
N LYS A 312 -1.17 7.59 6.47
CA LYS A 312 -0.35 8.52 5.68
C LYS A 312 0.72 9.23 6.51
N ILE A 313 0.38 9.69 7.71
CA ILE A 313 1.34 10.34 8.62
C ILE A 313 2.42 9.34 9.05
N ALA A 314 2.03 8.12 9.40
CA ALA A 314 2.97 7.06 9.77
C ALA A 314 3.91 6.74 8.61
N PHE A 315 3.37 6.63 7.39
CA PHE A 315 4.14 6.39 6.17
C PHE A 315 5.17 7.49 5.89
N ILE A 316 4.75 8.76 5.90
CA ILE A 316 5.65 9.91 5.67
C ILE A 316 6.70 10.02 6.79
N ARG A 317 6.32 9.71 8.04
CA ARG A 317 7.25 9.68 9.16
C ARG A 317 8.33 8.61 8.98
N GLN A 318 7.95 7.39 8.60
CA GLN A 318 8.90 6.30 8.31
C GLN A 318 9.84 6.67 7.16
N HIS A 319 9.29 7.26 6.10
CA HIS A 319 10.07 7.76 4.98
C HIS A 319 11.08 8.84 5.42
N GLY A 320 10.64 9.82 6.21
CA GLY A 320 11.53 10.84 6.79
C GLY A 320 12.65 10.25 7.64
N ILE A 321 12.38 9.19 8.42
CA ILE A 321 13.41 8.48 9.20
C ILE A 321 14.48 7.89 8.28
N ARG A 322 14.07 7.22 7.19
CA ARG A 322 15.00 6.64 6.20
C ARG A 322 15.84 7.69 5.50
N VAL A 323 15.22 8.79 5.08
CA VAL A 323 15.91 9.95 4.46
C VAL A 323 16.94 10.54 5.42
N ARG A 324 16.58 10.72 6.69
CA ARG A 324 17.50 11.21 7.72
C ARG A 324 18.69 10.27 7.90
N ILE A 325 18.44 8.96 8.04
CA ILE A 325 19.50 7.95 8.19
C ILE A 325 20.43 7.97 6.98
N HIS A 326 19.87 8.03 5.77
CA HIS A 326 20.65 8.10 4.55
C HIS A 326 21.55 9.34 4.51
N GLY A 327 21.01 10.52 4.81
CA GLY A 327 21.80 11.75 4.85
C GLY A 327 22.90 11.73 5.91
N LEU A 328 22.64 11.12 7.08
CA LEU A 328 23.67 10.90 8.11
C LEU A 328 24.79 9.96 7.65
N LEU A 329 24.45 8.90 6.92
CA LEU A 329 25.43 7.96 6.37
C LEU A 329 26.29 8.64 5.30
N VAL A 330 25.68 9.32 4.32
CA VAL A 330 26.44 10.04 3.28
C VAL A 330 27.34 11.10 3.88
N ASP A 331 26.86 11.86 4.87
CA ASP A 331 27.70 12.82 5.61
C ASP A 331 28.91 12.13 6.27
N ARG A 332 28.71 10.95 6.86
CA ARG A 332 29.80 10.19 7.47
C ARG A 332 30.82 9.74 6.43
N TYR A 333 30.38 9.26 5.26
CA TYR A 333 31.27 8.95 4.14
C TYR A 333 32.06 10.18 3.69
N VAL A 334 31.42 11.34 3.56
CA VAL A 334 32.09 12.60 3.17
C VAL A 334 33.13 13.02 4.21
N GLN A 335 32.81 12.91 5.50
CA GLN A 335 33.74 13.23 6.59
C GLN A 335 34.95 12.30 6.57
N THR A 336 34.73 10.98 6.52
CA THR A 336 35.81 9.99 6.48
C THR A 336 36.69 10.18 5.24
N PHE A 337 36.09 10.45 4.08
CA PHE A 337 36.86 10.75 2.88
C PHE A 337 37.78 11.97 3.09
N LYS A 338 37.27 13.08 3.63
CA LYS A 338 38.07 14.27 3.93
C LYS A 338 39.16 14.02 4.97
N GLU A 339 38.88 13.22 6.00
CA GLU A 339 39.85 12.86 7.05
C GLU A 339 40.99 11.99 6.54
N LYS A 340 40.72 11.14 5.53
CA LYS A 340 41.71 10.20 4.97
C LYS A 340 42.47 10.76 3.77
N MET A 341 41.94 11.80 3.13
CA MET A 341 42.62 12.50 2.04
C MET A 341 43.87 13.23 2.55
N SER A 342 45.04 12.82 2.06
CA SER A 342 46.31 13.54 2.24
C SER A 342 46.78 14.15 0.92
N TYR A 343 47.75 15.08 0.97
CA TYR A 343 48.22 15.83 -0.21
C TYR A 343 48.80 14.94 -1.34
N PHE A 344 49.24 13.72 -1.00
CA PHE A 344 49.82 12.75 -1.94
C PHE A 344 48.91 11.54 -2.21
N SER A 345 47.71 11.53 -1.64
CA SER A 345 46.78 10.40 -1.79
C SER A 345 45.99 10.49 -3.09
N ASP A 346 45.78 9.36 -3.75
CA ASP A 346 44.86 9.25 -4.87
C ASP A 346 43.40 9.25 -4.38
N PRO A 347 42.57 10.26 -4.74
CA PRO A 347 41.18 10.35 -4.31
C PRO A 347 40.34 9.11 -4.62
N GLU A 348 40.56 8.49 -5.79
CA GLU A 348 39.76 7.34 -6.22
C GLU A 348 40.09 6.09 -5.40
N LEU A 349 41.39 5.85 -5.14
CA LEU A 349 41.83 4.71 -4.34
C LEU A 349 41.38 4.83 -2.87
N VAL A 350 41.51 6.03 -2.27
CA VAL A 350 41.07 6.26 -0.89
C VAL A 350 39.57 6.06 -0.75
N PHE A 351 38.79 6.61 -1.67
CA PHE A 351 37.34 6.48 -1.58
C PHE A 351 36.87 5.04 -1.84
N LYS A 352 37.50 4.36 -2.81
CA LYS A 352 37.23 2.94 -3.07
C LYS A 352 37.48 2.08 -1.84
N GLU A 353 38.58 2.30 -1.12
CA GLU A 353 38.86 1.58 0.15
C GLU A 353 37.77 1.82 1.20
N ILE A 354 37.26 3.05 1.33
CA ILE A 354 36.19 3.39 2.27
C ILE A 354 34.87 2.70 1.92
N VAL A 355 34.55 2.61 0.63
CA VAL A 355 33.30 2.01 0.14
C VAL A 355 33.36 0.48 0.18
N ASP A 356 34.53 -0.12 -0.12
CA ASP A 356 34.72 -1.57 -0.12
C ASP A 356 34.71 -2.14 1.32
N ASP A 357 35.21 -1.40 2.32
CA ASP A 357 35.18 -1.79 3.73
C ASP A 357 34.74 -0.66 4.67
N PRO A 358 33.43 -0.34 4.73
CA PRO A 358 32.91 0.74 5.58
C PRO A 358 33.00 0.42 7.08
N ASP A 359 33.21 -0.85 7.46
CA ASP A 359 33.35 -1.26 8.85
C ASP A 359 34.71 -0.88 9.42
N LYS A 360 35.78 -0.97 8.61
CA LYS A 360 37.13 -0.49 8.96
C LYS A 360 37.13 0.98 9.37
N PHE A 361 36.24 1.78 8.77
CA PHE A 361 36.09 3.20 9.06
C PHE A 361 34.95 3.53 10.03
N TYR A 362 34.33 2.50 10.62
CA TYR A 362 33.23 2.64 11.59
C TYR A 362 32.04 3.46 11.07
N ILE A 363 31.76 3.46 9.76
CA ILE A 363 30.73 4.30 9.15
C ILE A 363 29.36 4.00 9.79
N PHE A 364 28.89 2.76 9.67
CA PHE A 364 27.59 2.35 10.22
C PHE A 364 27.58 2.31 11.76
N LYS A 365 28.69 1.89 12.38
CA LYS A 365 28.82 1.85 13.86
C LYS A 365 28.68 3.24 14.49
N SER A 366 29.22 4.27 13.84
CA SER A 366 29.11 5.66 14.32
C SER A 366 27.67 6.19 14.26
N ILE A 367 26.89 5.77 13.26
CA ILE A 367 25.48 6.15 13.15
C ILE A 367 24.63 5.37 14.17
N LEU A 368 24.93 4.09 14.40
CA LEU A 368 24.27 3.27 15.43
C LEU A 368 24.50 3.77 16.86
N ALA A 369 25.62 4.45 17.11
CA ALA A 369 25.88 5.06 18.42
C ALA A 369 24.93 6.24 18.73
N LYS A 370 24.19 6.74 17.73
CA LYS A 370 23.17 7.79 17.95
C LYS A 370 21.89 7.16 18.49
N THR A 371 21.31 7.77 19.53
CA THR A 371 20.16 7.25 20.29
C THR A 371 18.87 7.08 19.46
N ASN A 372 18.77 7.71 18.30
CA ASN A 372 17.57 7.75 17.46
C ASN A 372 17.68 6.90 16.17
N VAL A 373 18.55 5.90 16.13
CA VAL A 373 18.74 5.01 14.98
C VAL A 373 18.66 3.54 15.38
N SER A 374 17.80 2.77 14.71
CA SER A 374 17.74 1.31 14.84
C SER A 374 18.67 0.65 13.83
N LYS A 375 19.24 -0.50 14.20
CA LYS A 375 19.99 -1.36 13.28
C LYS A 375 19.12 -1.88 12.13
N PHE A 376 17.83 -2.08 12.37
CA PHE A 376 16.89 -2.60 11.37
C PHE A 376 16.44 -1.55 10.35
N ASP A 377 16.75 -0.27 10.60
CA ASP A 377 16.44 0.83 9.68
C ASP A 377 17.63 1.20 8.78
N LEU A 378 18.77 0.52 8.94
CA LEU A 378 19.97 0.79 8.15
C LEU A 378 19.93 0.06 6.80
N PRO A 379 20.21 0.77 5.69
CA PRO A 379 20.49 0.19 4.39
C PRO A 379 21.52 -0.93 4.40
N ASN A 380 21.47 -1.80 3.39
CA ASN A 380 22.57 -2.72 3.13
C ASN A 380 23.83 -1.93 2.72
N ARG A 381 24.99 -2.41 3.15
CA ARG A 381 26.31 -1.83 2.84
C ARG A 381 26.58 -1.83 1.34
N ASP A 382 26.24 -2.93 0.67
CA ASP A 382 26.42 -3.07 -0.78
C ASP A 382 25.65 -2.00 -1.57
N ALA A 383 24.51 -1.52 -1.04
CA ALA A 383 23.72 -0.48 -1.69
C ALA A 383 24.50 0.85 -1.80
N TYR A 384 25.38 1.14 -0.84
CA TYR A 384 26.21 2.34 -0.90
C TYR A 384 27.35 2.22 -1.92
N ARG A 385 27.84 1.00 -2.19
CA ARG A 385 28.80 0.78 -3.28
C ARG A 385 28.19 1.15 -4.62
N ASP A 386 26.98 0.66 -4.88
CA ASP A 386 26.30 0.91 -6.14
C ASP A 386 25.85 2.39 -6.25
N PHE A 387 25.33 2.95 -5.15
CA PHE A 387 24.97 4.37 -5.07
C PHE A 387 26.13 5.30 -5.41
N PHE A 388 27.30 5.09 -4.80
CA PHE A 388 28.48 5.92 -5.05
C PHE A 388 29.16 5.62 -6.39
N GLY A 389 28.91 4.45 -6.99
CA GLY A 389 29.30 4.14 -8.37
C GLY A 389 28.64 5.08 -9.39
N VAL A 390 27.41 5.52 -9.11
CA VAL A 390 26.68 6.51 -9.93
C VAL A 390 26.87 7.94 -9.41
N ASN A 391 27.11 8.11 -8.11
CA ASN A 391 27.20 9.39 -7.43
C ASN A 391 28.57 9.65 -6.83
N PRO A 392 29.46 10.39 -7.51
CA PRO A 392 30.77 10.75 -6.97
C PRO A 392 30.66 11.46 -5.61
N ILE A 393 31.51 11.06 -4.66
CA ILE A 393 31.52 11.62 -3.29
C ILE A 393 31.73 13.14 -3.27
N THR A 394 32.44 13.67 -4.26
CA THR A 394 32.72 15.10 -4.45
C THR A 394 31.47 15.95 -4.69
N ASN A 395 30.37 15.33 -5.13
CA ASN A 395 29.08 16.02 -5.34
C ASN A 395 28.36 16.33 -4.02
N PHE A 396 28.78 15.69 -2.91
CA PHE A 396 28.10 15.83 -1.62
C PHE A 396 28.83 16.79 -0.70
N LYS A 397 28.03 17.60 0.00
CA LYS A 397 28.51 18.52 1.04
C LYS A 397 28.26 17.91 2.42
N PRO A 398 29.13 18.20 3.41
CA PRO A 398 28.84 17.86 4.81
C PRO A 398 27.52 18.49 5.27
N LEU A 399 26.85 17.87 6.23
CA LEU A 399 25.57 18.34 6.77
C LEU A 399 25.65 19.76 7.34
N THR A 400 26.78 20.12 7.94
CA THR A 400 27.03 21.47 8.46
C THR A 400 27.00 22.54 7.37
N ALA A 401 27.38 22.19 6.14
CA ALA A 401 27.33 23.08 4.98
C ALA A 401 25.94 23.15 4.32
N GLN A 402 24.99 22.33 4.77
CA GLN A 402 23.59 22.37 4.34
C GLN A 402 22.72 23.27 5.24
N CYS A 403 23.32 24.02 6.16
CA CYS A 403 22.63 24.99 6.99
C CYS A 403 22.49 26.34 6.26
N SER A 404 21.26 26.86 6.20
CA SER A 404 20.97 28.18 5.61
C SER A 404 20.86 29.25 6.69
N TYR A 405 21.45 30.42 6.46
CA TYR A 405 21.45 31.54 7.42
C TYR A 405 20.03 31.97 7.85
N MET A 406 19.09 32.02 6.91
CA MET A 406 17.68 32.37 7.19
C MET A 406 16.78 31.14 7.36
N GLY A 407 17.27 29.96 6.99
CA GLY A 407 16.46 28.76 6.80
C GLY A 407 16.69 27.66 7.84
N GLY A 408 17.71 27.76 8.71
CA GLY A 408 18.09 26.68 9.62
C GLY A 408 18.76 25.49 8.90
N CYS A 409 19.11 24.45 9.66
CA CYS A 409 19.77 23.25 9.15
C CYS A 409 18.76 22.19 8.66
N LEU A 410 19.08 21.49 7.56
CA LEU A 410 18.23 20.42 7.03
C LEU A 410 18.00 19.29 8.04
N LEU A 411 19.06 18.90 8.77
CA LEU A 411 18.98 17.84 9.78
C LEU A 411 18.01 18.21 10.92
N GLU A 412 18.05 19.45 11.40
CA GLU A 412 17.15 19.91 12.47
C GLU A 412 15.69 19.97 12.00
N LYS A 413 15.45 20.36 10.74
CA LYS A 413 14.10 20.39 10.17
C LYS A 413 13.50 19.00 10.07
N ILE A 414 14.25 18.04 9.51
CA ILE A 414 13.74 16.68 9.35
C ILE A 414 13.55 16.01 10.72
N GLU A 415 14.44 16.26 11.68
CA GLU A 415 14.27 15.78 13.06
C GLU A 415 13.02 16.36 13.72
N ARG A 416 12.82 17.69 13.65
CA ARG A 416 11.62 18.34 14.17
C ARG A 416 10.34 17.82 13.52
N ALA A 417 10.36 17.56 12.22
CA ALA A 417 9.22 16.98 11.52
C ALA A 417 8.87 15.58 12.05
N ILE A 418 9.87 14.72 12.23
CA ILE A 418 9.69 13.33 12.69
C ILE A 418 9.25 13.25 14.17
N THR A 419 9.82 14.10 15.03
CA THR A 419 9.62 14.02 16.49
C THR A 419 8.45 14.86 16.99
N ASN A 420 8.16 15.99 16.33
CA ASN A 420 7.19 16.97 16.84
C ASN A 420 6.03 17.20 15.86
N GLU A 421 6.31 17.63 14.62
CA GLU A 421 5.25 18.14 13.73
C GLU A 421 4.30 17.04 13.24
N LEU A 422 4.82 15.88 12.81
CA LEU A 422 4.01 14.76 12.36
C LEU A 422 3.20 14.13 13.52
N PRO A 423 3.79 13.87 14.71
CA PRO A 423 3.02 13.44 15.87
C PRO A 423 1.97 14.45 16.35
N ALA A 424 2.26 15.75 16.30
CA ALA A 424 1.29 16.80 16.65
C ALA A 424 0.13 16.89 15.64
N LEU A 425 0.40 16.62 14.35
CA LEU A 425 -0.66 16.50 13.35
C LEU A 425 -1.56 15.29 13.67
N LEU A 426 -0.96 14.15 14.02
CA LEU A 426 -1.71 12.95 14.42
C LEU A 426 -2.59 13.20 15.66
N SER A 427 -2.07 13.86 16.69
CA SER A 427 -2.85 14.16 17.89
C SER A 427 -4.01 15.13 17.63
N SER A 428 -3.82 16.09 16.70
CA SER A 428 -4.89 17.02 16.30
C SER A 428 -6.05 16.31 15.59
N ILE A 429 -5.76 15.30 14.77
CA ILE A 429 -6.77 14.48 14.09
C ILE A 429 -7.53 13.63 15.11
N ASN A 430 -6.82 13.05 16.08
CA ASN A 430 -7.43 12.19 17.10
C ASN A 430 -8.27 12.97 18.12
N SER A 431 -7.96 14.24 18.36
CA SER A 431 -8.75 15.11 19.24
C SER A 431 -10.13 15.47 18.65
N GLY A 432 -10.28 15.35 17.32
CA GLY A 432 -11.57 15.48 16.62
C GLY A 432 -12.42 14.20 16.62
N LYS A 433 -11.81 13.03 16.87
CA LYS A 433 -12.52 11.76 17.04
C LYS A 433 -13.06 11.73 18.47
N GLN A 434 -14.36 12.00 18.66
CA GLN A 434 -15.01 11.52 19.90
C GLN A 434 -14.75 10.01 20.01
N PRO A 435 -14.59 9.45 21.22
CA PRO A 435 -14.55 8.00 21.39
C PRO A 435 -15.92 7.45 20.98
N GLY A 436 -16.10 7.26 19.68
CA GLY A 436 -17.31 6.70 19.12
C GLY A 436 -17.45 5.29 19.68
N LEU A 437 -18.66 4.96 20.12
CA LEU A 437 -19.04 3.57 20.34
C LEU A 437 -18.53 2.77 19.14
N SER A 438 -17.75 1.72 19.42
CA SER A 438 -17.41 0.73 18.40
C SER A 438 -18.70 0.34 17.68
N SER A 439 -18.69 0.31 16.35
CA SER A 439 -19.81 -0.15 15.49
C SER A 439 -20.48 -1.42 16.07
N CYS A 440 -19.70 -2.30 16.69
CA CYS A 440 -20.15 -3.48 17.42
C CYS A 440 -21.23 -3.25 18.49
N GLU A 441 -21.27 -2.09 19.16
CA GLU A 441 -22.30 -1.75 20.16
C GLU A 441 -23.61 -1.29 19.50
N ALA A 442 -23.57 -0.84 18.26
CA ALA A 442 -24.77 -0.48 17.47
C ALA A 442 -25.34 -1.67 16.67
N THR A 443 -24.49 -2.61 16.26
CA THR A 443 -24.88 -3.77 15.42
C THR A 443 -24.99 -5.10 16.18
N GLY A 444 -24.76 -5.13 17.50
CA GLY A 444 -24.98 -6.31 18.32
C GLY A 444 -23.95 -7.43 18.13
N CYS A 445 -22.69 -7.09 17.83
CA CYS A 445 -21.61 -8.06 17.78
C CYS A 445 -21.23 -8.51 19.21
N GLY A 446 -21.38 -9.81 19.48
CA GLY A 446 -20.81 -10.44 20.66
C GLY A 446 -19.28 -10.32 20.68
N GLU A 447 -18.76 -10.00 21.87
CA GLU A 447 -17.37 -9.74 22.24
C GLU A 447 -16.66 -8.57 21.54
N LYS A 448 -16.37 -7.53 22.34
CA LYS A 448 -15.47 -6.43 21.97
C LYS A 448 -14.12 -7.00 21.53
N PRO A 449 -13.58 -6.64 20.36
CA PRO A 449 -12.17 -6.88 20.10
C PRO A 449 -11.36 -6.12 21.15
N LYS A 450 -10.74 -6.85 22.08
CA LYS A 450 -9.78 -6.26 23.02
C LYS A 450 -8.69 -5.62 22.18
N ASN A 451 -8.52 -4.31 22.38
CA ASN A 451 -7.47 -3.52 21.79
C ASN A 451 -6.11 -4.20 22.09
N ARG A 452 -5.53 -4.86 21.08
CA ARG A 452 -4.38 -5.78 21.25
C ARG A 452 -3.04 -5.07 21.53
N TYR A 453 -3.08 -3.74 21.70
CA TYR A 453 -1.93 -2.87 21.95
C TYR A 453 -1.90 -2.23 23.35
N ARG A 454 -2.71 -2.71 24.31
CA ARG A 454 -2.49 -2.40 25.74
C ARG A 454 -1.83 -3.61 26.40
N LYS A 455 -0.62 -3.38 26.92
CA LYS A 455 0.20 -4.36 27.66
C LYS A 455 -0.60 -5.11 28.71
#